data_AF-A0A2I0VUI4-F1
#
_entry.id   AF-A0A2I0VUI4-F1
#
_cell.length_a   1.000
_cell.length_b   1.000
_cell.length_c   1.000
_cell.angle_alpha   90.00
_cell.angle_beta   90.00
_cell.angle_gamma   90.00
#
_symmetry.space_group_name_H-M   'P 1'
#
loop_
_entity.id
_entity.type
_entity.pdbx_description
1 polymer ?
#
loop_
_entity_poly.entity_id
_entity_poly.type
_entity_poly.pdbx_seq_one_letter_code
_entity_poly.pdbx_strand_id
1 'polypeptide(L)'
;MMFHGGLKTANVLAVRGIFVPSTCSFCQTDMETITHLYFECIYIFDIAKSFFPWMQNIFMRPNYYQVFDNIFDQGFDIKNRNHYLLIASAMIYFVWRARNDILFDGIIDSKAIIISKIKKAVLIKALKWKK
;
A
#
# COMPACT_ATOMS: atom_id res chain seq x y z
N MET A 1 12.64 0.35 2.45
CA MET A 1 12.45 -0.41 1.18
C MET A 1 11.77 0.44 0.12
N MET A 2 10.56 0.97 0.34
CA MET A 2 9.90 1.85 -0.64
C MET A 2 10.60 3.20 -0.84
N PHE A 3 10.97 3.88 0.25
CA PHE A 3 11.59 5.22 0.23
C PHE A 3 12.96 5.33 -0.47
N HIS A 4 13.63 4.20 -0.73
CA HIS A 4 14.91 4.17 -1.46
C HIS A 4 14.75 3.66 -2.89
N GLY A 5 13.55 3.70 -3.46
CA GLY A 5 13.28 3.13 -4.80
C GLY A 5 13.43 1.61 -4.87
N GLY A 6 13.35 0.92 -3.72
CA GLY A 6 13.53 -0.53 -3.64
C GLY A 6 12.30 -1.33 -4.10
N LEU A 7 11.16 -0.67 -4.34
CA LEU A 7 10.01 -1.30 -4.96
C LEU A 7 10.21 -1.38 -6.47
N LYS A 8 10.14 -2.60 -6.99
CA LYS A 8 10.29 -2.90 -8.41
C LYS A 8 8.98 -2.63 -9.16
N THR A 9 8.59 -1.37 -9.27
CA THR A 9 7.48 -0.91 -10.14
C THR A 9 7.84 -1.04 -11.61
N ALA A 10 6.86 -0.98 -12.52
CA ALA A 10 7.05 -1.16 -13.95
C ALA A 10 8.18 -0.29 -14.54
N ASN A 11 8.22 0.99 -14.17
CA ASN A 11 9.29 1.92 -14.57
C ASN A 11 10.68 1.48 -14.07
N VAL A 12 10.79 0.98 -12.83
CA VAL A 12 12.06 0.51 -12.25
C VAL A 12 12.51 -0.81 -12.88
N LEU A 13 11.56 -1.67 -13.26
CA LEU A 13 11.83 -2.92 -13.98
C LEU A 13 12.29 -2.66 -15.42
N ALA A 14 11.69 -1.69 -16.10
CA ALA A 14 12.05 -1.31 -17.47
C ALA A 14 13.52 -0.84 -17.56
N VAL A 15 14.00 -0.06 -16.57
CA VAL A 15 15.43 0.34 -16.48
C VAL A 15 16.36 -0.88 -16.33
N ARG A 16 15.85 -2.01 -15.84
CA ARG A 16 16.59 -3.27 -15.69
C ARG A 16 16.38 -4.25 -16.86
N GLY A 17 15.75 -3.80 -17.95
CA GLY A 17 15.47 -4.63 -19.13
C GLY A 17 14.33 -5.64 -18.94
N ILE A 18 13.55 -5.52 -17.86
CA ILE A 18 12.38 -6.37 -17.61
C ILE A 18 11.13 -5.60 -18.06
N PHE A 19 10.59 -5.98 -19.21
CA PHE A 19 9.41 -5.36 -19.78
C PHE A 19 8.15 -5.97 -19.16
N VAL A 20 7.41 -5.14 -18.43
CA VAL A 20 6.07 -5.44 -17.92
C VAL A 20 5.10 -4.39 -18.46
N PRO A 21 3.78 -4.66 -18.48
CA PRO A 21 2.79 -3.67 -18.85
C PRO A 21 3.02 -2.37 -18.08
N SER A 22 3.06 -1.25 -18.79
CA SER A 22 3.21 0.08 -18.17
C SER A 22 1.93 0.57 -17.53
N THR A 23 0.79 -0.06 -17.82
CA THR A 23 -0.51 0.26 -17.22
C THR A 23 -0.64 -0.40 -15.85
N CYS A 24 -1.23 0.32 -14.89
CA CYS A 24 -1.48 -0.18 -13.55
C CYS A 24 -2.33 -1.46 -13.55
N SER A 25 -1.81 -2.53 -12.95
CA SER A 25 -2.47 -3.83 -12.90
C SER A 25 -3.81 -3.82 -12.14
N PHE A 26 -4.05 -2.81 -11.30
CA PHE A 26 -5.26 -2.71 -10.48
C PHE A 26 -6.39 -1.92 -11.14
N CYS A 27 -6.14 -0.67 -11.54
CA CYS A 27 -7.18 0.17 -12.13
C CYS A 27 -7.26 0.04 -13.66
N GLN A 28 -6.20 -0.43 -14.32
CA GLN A 28 -6.12 -0.57 -15.78
C GLN A 28 -6.36 0.74 -16.56
N THR A 29 -6.27 1.91 -15.90
CA THR A 29 -6.50 3.23 -16.49
C THR A 29 -5.22 4.02 -16.72
N ASP A 30 -4.37 4.11 -15.71
CA ASP A 30 -3.21 5.01 -15.70
C ASP A 30 -1.89 4.22 -15.71
N MET A 31 -0.79 4.92 -15.97
CA MET A 31 0.54 4.32 -15.90
C MET A 31 0.92 3.92 -14.48
N GLU A 32 1.51 2.73 -14.34
CA GLU A 32 2.03 2.22 -13.08
C GLU A 32 3.30 3.00 -12.67
N THR A 33 3.11 3.92 -11.74
CA THR A 33 4.19 4.60 -11.01
C THR A 33 4.02 4.34 -9.51
N ILE A 34 5.06 4.62 -8.70
CA ILE A 34 4.94 4.49 -7.24
C ILE A 34 3.85 5.44 -6.69
N THR A 35 3.77 6.66 -7.23
CA THR A 35 2.75 7.64 -6.85
C THR A 35 1.36 7.15 -7.22
N HIS A 36 1.19 6.65 -8.44
CA HIS A 36 -0.09 6.10 -8.86
C HIS A 36 -0.48 4.90 -8.01
N LEU A 37 0.39 3.90 -7.89
CA LEU A 37 0.11 2.63 -7.22
C LEU A 37 -0.37 2.81 -5.78
N TYR A 38 0.20 3.75 -5.04
CA TYR A 38 -0.12 3.90 -3.62
C TYR A 38 -1.09 5.05 -3.28
N PHE A 39 -1.35 5.99 -4.21
CA PHE A 39 -2.14 7.19 -3.91
C PHE A 39 -3.16 7.58 -4.97
N GLU A 40 -2.82 7.52 -6.25
CA GLU A 40 -3.74 7.92 -7.31
C GLU A 40 -4.64 6.77 -7.79
N CYS A 41 -4.22 5.53 -7.54
CA CYS A 41 -5.00 4.35 -7.89
C CYS A 41 -6.25 4.27 -7.01
N ILE A 42 -7.43 4.42 -7.63
CA ILE A 42 -8.74 4.31 -6.95
C ILE A 42 -8.87 3.00 -6.16
N TYR A 43 -8.40 1.91 -6.76
CA TYR A 43 -8.48 0.58 -6.17
C TYR A 43 -7.72 0.51 -4.83
N ILE A 44 -6.52 1.08 -4.79
CA ILE A 44 -5.64 1.04 -3.61
C ILE A 44 -6.06 2.10 -2.58
N PHE A 45 -6.56 3.24 -3.03
CA PHE A 45 -7.11 4.27 -2.16
C PHE A 45 -8.34 3.78 -1.38
N ASP A 46 -9.21 2.99 -2.00
CA ASP A 46 -10.34 2.33 -1.31
C ASP A 46 -9.86 1.37 -0.21
N ILE A 47 -8.77 0.63 -0.46
CA ILE A 47 -8.15 -0.24 0.54
C ILE A 47 -7.61 0.61 1.69
N ALA A 48 -6.93 1.73 1.41
CA ALA A 48 -6.41 2.65 2.42
C ALA A 48 -7.50 3.23 3.33
N LYS A 49 -8.64 3.65 2.75
CA LYS A 49 -9.81 4.14 3.52
C LYS A 49 -10.38 3.11 4.49
N SER A 50 -10.19 1.81 4.23
CA SER A 50 -10.63 0.75 5.15
C SER A 50 -9.77 0.62 6.41
N PHE A 51 -8.57 1.23 6.41
CA PHE A 51 -7.59 1.15 7.49
C PHE A 51 -7.39 2.48 8.21
N PHE A 52 -7.51 3.60 7.49
CA PHE A 52 -7.27 4.94 8.01
C PHE A 52 -8.56 5.77 7.95
N PRO A 53 -9.35 5.82 9.04
CA PRO A 53 -10.65 6.51 9.04
C PRO A 53 -10.55 7.99 8.67
N TRP A 54 -9.48 8.68 9.09
CA TRP A 54 -9.26 10.10 8.78
C TRP A 54 -8.98 10.37 7.29
N MET A 55 -8.64 9.34 6.50
CA MET A 55 -8.46 9.49 5.05
C MET A 55 -9.78 9.67 4.29
N GLN A 56 -10.94 9.46 4.93
CA GLN A 56 -12.24 9.65 4.29
C GLN A 56 -12.54 11.13 3.99
N ASN A 57 -11.94 12.05 4.76
CA ASN A 57 -12.20 13.49 4.69
C ASN A 57 -11.10 14.29 3.98
N ILE A 58 -10.11 13.62 3.37
CA ILE A 58 -9.02 14.33 2.69
C ILE A 58 -9.44 14.67 1.27
N PHE A 59 -9.50 15.98 0.97
CA PHE A 59 -9.86 16.51 -0.35
C PHE A 59 -8.81 16.21 -1.43
N MET A 60 -7.54 16.12 -1.05
CA MET A 60 -6.44 15.75 -1.94
C MET A 60 -5.89 14.37 -1.60
N ARG A 61 -5.45 13.62 -2.60
CA ARG A 61 -4.80 12.34 -2.37
C ARG A 61 -3.38 12.63 -1.87
N PRO A 62 -3.06 12.34 -0.59
CA PRO A 62 -1.75 12.65 -0.05
C PRO A 62 -0.69 11.84 -0.79
N ASN A 63 0.56 12.29 -0.80
CA ASN A 63 1.68 11.43 -1.19
C ASN A 63 2.05 10.47 -0.04
N TYR A 64 2.99 9.57 -0.30
CA TYR A 64 3.39 8.56 0.68
C TYR A 64 3.94 9.12 2.00
N TYR A 65 4.82 10.11 1.90
CA TYR A 65 5.39 10.76 3.08
C TYR A 65 4.29 11.43 3.91
N GLN A 66 3.34 12.07 3.24
CA GLN A 66 2.21 12.73 3.88
C GLN A 66 1.30 11.75 4.66
N VAL A 67 1.19 10.48 4.27
CA VAL A 67 0.45 9.50 5.10
C VAL A 67 1.20 9.19 6.39
N PHE A 68 2.52 9.06 6.32
CA PHE A 68 3.33 8.82 7.51
C PHE A 68 3.30 10.02 8.43
N ASP A 69 3.52 11.23 7.89
CA ASP A 69 3.43 12.48 8.64
C ASP A 69 2.05 12.66 9.26
N ASN A 70 0.97 12.39 8.50
CA ASN A 70 -0.38 12.48 9.02
C ASN A 70 -0.62 11.52 10.21
N ILE A 71 -0.05 10.31 10.21
CA ILE A 71 -0.12 9.40 11.37
C ILE A 71 0.52 10.04 12.62
N PHE A 72 1.58 10.83 12.47
CA PHE A 72 2.19 11.56 13.58
C PHE A 72 1.35 12.78 14.02
N ASP A 73 0.70 13.46 13.07
CA ASP A 73 -0.12 14.64 13.33
C ASP A 73 -1.46 14.35 14.03
N GLN A 74 -1.94 13.10 14.03
CA GLN A 74 -3.21 12.73 14.70
C GLN A 74 -3.15 12.79 16.23
N GLY A 75 -1.99 13.02 16.85
CA GLY A 75 -1.87 13.08 18.32
C GLY A 75 -2.07 11.73 19.02
N PHE A 76 -1.90 10.61 18.31
CA PHE A 76 -2.04 9.28 18.89
C PHE A 76 -0.98 8.97 19.96
N ASP A 77 -1.38 8.17 20.95
CA ASP A 77 -0.44 7.55 21.88
C ASP A 77 0.53 6.62 21.13
N ILE A 78 1.64 6.27 21.80
CA ILE A 78 2.71 5.47 21.19
C ILE A 78 2.18 4.13 20.67
N LYS A 79 1.22 3.51 21.36
CA LYS A 79 0.66 2.21 20.97
C LYS A 79 -0.17 2.31 19.69
N ASN A 80 -1.13 3.23 19.63
CA ASN A 80 -1.95 3.41 18.43
C ASN A 80 -1.11 3.89 17.24
N ARG A 81 -0.15 4.79 17.49
CA ARG A 81 0.77 5.24 16.44
C ARG A 81 1.56 4.08 15.85
N ASN A 82 2.16 3.23 16.68
CA ASN A 82 2.89 2.05 16.21
C ASN A 82 1.98 1.06 15.47
N HIS A 83 0.71 0.94 15.89
CA HIS A 83 -0.29 0.13 15.19
C HIS A 83 -0.56 0.65 13.78
N TYR A 84 -0.78 1.95 13.61
CA TYR A 84 -1.02 2.55 12.29
C TYR A 84 0.22 2.53 11.40
N LEU A 85 1.42 2.74 11.95
CA LEU A 85 2.68 2.57 11.22
C LEU A 85 2.88 1.13 10.74
N LEU A 86 2.48 0.15 11.56
CA LEU A 86 2.50 -1.27 11.18
C LEU A 86 1.49 -1.55 10.06
N ILE A 87 0.28 -0.99 10.13
CA ILE A 87 -0.72 -1.12 9.06
C ILE A 87 -0.19 -0.50 7.76
N ALA A 88 0.34 0.73 7.81
CA ALA A 88 0.89 1.41 6.63
C ALA A 88 2.02 0.58 5.99
N SER A 89 2.91 0.03 6.82
CA SER A 89 4.01 -0.83 6.36
C SER A 89 3.51 -2.15 5.74
N ALA A 90 2.51 -2.78 6.36
CA ALA A 90 1.90 -4.01 5.86
C ALA A 90 1.16 -3.77 4.54
N MET A 91 0.42 -2.67 4.44
CA MET A 91 -0.26 -2.26 3.20
C MET A 91 0.72 -2.17 2.03
N ILE A 92 1.87 -1.50 2.20
CA ILE A 92 2.88 -1.38 1.15
C ILE A 92 3.29 -2.74 0.62
N TYR A 93 3.57 -3.66 1.55
CA TYR A 93 4.02 -5.00 1.24
C TYR A 93 2.96 -5.83 0.50
N PHE A 94 1.73 -5.86 1.02
CA PHE A 94 0.67 -6.69 0.44
C PHE A 94 0.16 -6.15 -0.90
N VAL A 95 0.17 -4.83 -1.10
CA VAL A 95 -0.11 -4.22 -2.40
C VAL A 95 0.97 -4.58 -3.40
N TRP A 96 2.25 -4.47 -3.03
CA TRP A 96 3.35 -4.88 -3.90
C TRP A 96 3.29 -6.37 -4.25
N ARG A 97 2.97 -7.21 -3.26
CA ARG A 97 2.79 -8.65 -3.46
C ARG A 97 1.63 -8.94 -4.42
N ALA A 98 0.44 -8.41 -4.15
CA ALA A 98 -0.73 -8.60 -5.02
C ALA A 98 -0.47 -8.13 -6.46
N ARG A 99 0.27 -7.02 -6.63
CA ARG A 99 0.70 -6.54 -7.94
C ARG A 99 1.62 -7.54 -8.65
N ASN A 100 2.58 -8.14 -7.94
CA ASN A 100 3.44 -9.17 -8.52
C ASN A 100 2.68 -10.46 -8.84
N ASP A 101 1.75 -10.87 -7.97
CA ASP A 101 0.90 -12.05 -8.19
C ASP A 101 0.08 -11.88 -9.49
N ILE A 102 -0.41 -10.66 -9.78
CA ILE A 102 -1.10 -10.36 -11.06
C ILE A 102 -0.13 -10.47 -12.25
N LEU A 103 1.07 -9.92 -12.14
CA LEU A 103 2.00 -9.81 -13.27
C LEU A 103 2.74 -11.10 -13.62
N PHE A 104 3.07 -11.92 -12.63
CA PHE A 104 3.91 -13.10 -12.82
C PHE A 104 3.15 -14.41 -12.67
N ASP A 105 2.10 -14.44 -11.83
CA ASP A 105 1.33 -15.65 -11.54
C ASP A 105 -0.10 -15.61 -12.09
N GLY A 106 -0.55 -14.47 -12.64
CA GLY A 106 -1.91 -14.28 -13.15
C GLY A 106 -3.01 -14.32 -12.09
N ILE A 107 -2.65 -14.20 -10.81
CA ILE A 107 -3.59 -14.29 -9.68
C ILE A 107 -4.15 -12.90 -9.38
N ILE A 108 -5.47 -12.74 -9.50
CA ILE A 108 -6.16 -11.48 -9.23
C ILE A 108 -6.89 -11.56 -7.90
N ASP A 109 -6.32 -10.93 -6.88
CA ASP A 109 -7.01 -10.75 -5.60
C ASP A 109 -8.05 -9.63 -5.68
N SER A 110 -9.20 -9.82 -5.03
CA SER A 110 -10.17 -8.76 -4.80
C SER A 110 -9.73 -7.84 -3.64
N LYS A 111 -10.29 -6.62 -3.58
CA LYS A 111 -10.02 -5.65 -2.51
C LYS A 111 -10.18 -6.27 -1.12
N ALA A 112 -11.24 -7.07 -0.95
CA ALA A 112 -11.55 -7.76 0.30
C ALA A 112 -10.47 -8.77 0.71
N ILE A 113 -9.88 -9.50 -0.25
CA ILE A 113 -8.81 -10.48 0.02
C ILE A 113 -7.55 -9.74 0.47
N ILE A 114 -7.16 -8.66 -0.21
CA ILE A 114 -5.99 -7.86 0.15
C ILE A 114 -6.17 -7.27 1.56
N ILE A 115 -7.33 -6.68 1.85
CA ILE A 115 -7.68 -6.17 3.18
C ILE A 115 -7.58 -7.28 4.25
N SER A 116 -8.11 -8.47 3.98
CA SER A 116 -8.05 -9.60 4.89
C SER A 116 -6.62 -10.07 5.17
N LYS A 117 -5.78 -10.17 4.12
CA LYS A 117 -4.35 -10.51 4.22
C LYS A 117 -3.60 -9.50 5.11
N ILE A 118 -3.85 -8.20 4.92
CA ILE A 118 -3.25 -7.14 5.74
C ILE A 118 -3.71 -7.24 7.20
N LYS A 119 -5.03 -7.32 7.45
CA LYS A 119 -5.60 -7.44 8.80
C LYS A 119 -5.01 -8.63 9.56
N LYS A 120 -4.94 -9.79 8.91
CA LYS A 120 -4.37 -11.01 9.49
C LYS A 120 -2.90 -10.84 9.86
N ALA A 121 -2.09 -10.24 8.98
CA ALA A 121 -0.67 -10.02 9.24
C ALA A 121 -0.44 -9.04 10.40
N VAL A 122 -1.19 -7.93 10.43
CA VAL A 122 -1.13 -6.93 11.51
C VAL A 122 -1.54 -7.55 12.84
N LEU A 123 -2.63 -8.33 12.87
CA LEU A 123 -3.09 -9.02 14.08
C LEU A 123 -2.02 -9.97 14.63
N ILE A 124 -1.47 -10.86 13.78
CA ILE A 124 -0.43 -11.82 14.19
C ILE A 124 0.80 -11.10 14.74
N LYS A 125 1.21 -9.99 14.12
CA LYS A 125 2.37 -9.22 14.56
C LYS A 125 2.09 -8.47 15.88
N ALA A 126 0.92 -7.86 16.02
CA ALA A 126 0.52 -7.14 17.23
C ALA A 126 0.36 -8.09 18.44
N LEU A 127 -0.13 -9.32 18.22
CA LEU A 127 -0.17 -10.35 19.28
C LEU A 127 1.23 -10.72 19.77
N LYS A 128 2.23 -10.77 18.88
CA LYS A 128 3.62 -11.04 19.25
C LYS A 128 4.29 -9.90 20.03
N TRP A 129 3.75 -8.68 19.99
CA TRP A 129 4.26 -7.53 20.75
C TRP A 129 3.78 -7.46 22.19
N LYS A 130 2.75 -8.24 22.57
CA LYS A 130 2.25 -8.31 23.95
C LYS A 130 3.09 -9.23 24.86
N LYS A 131 4.30 -9.58 24.46
CA LYS A 131 5.24 -10.40 25.24
C LYS A 131 6.32 -9.52 25.85
#